data_AF-A0A8H3QI36-F1
#
_entry.id   AF-A0A8H3QI36-F1
#
_cell.length_a   1.000
_cell.length_b   1.000
_cell.length_c   1.000
_cell.angle_alpha   90.00
_cell.angle_beta   90.00
_cell.angle_gamma   90.00
#
_symmetry.space_group_name_H-M   'P 1'
#
loop_
_entity.id
_entity.type
_entity.pdbx_description
1 polymer ?
#
loop_
_entity_poly.entity_id
_entity_poly.type
_entity_poly.pdbx_seq_one_letter_code
_entity_poly.pdbx_strand_id
1 'polypeptide(L)'
;MSNIYQAIANLDSNEERTALRIFFIQNPKQRTEAELILPTCSSNEEVVAFLKELLKYVKPAQKTHSRYCRATRLSSKRAKTDHDKIDDESQ
;
A
#
# COMPACT_ATOMS: atom_id res chain seq x y z
N MET A 1 1.74 -2.11 -20.00
CA MET A 1 1.70 -3.34 -19.18
C MET A 1 2.86 -3.26 -18.20
N SER A 2 2.60 -3.01 -16.93
CA SER A 2 3.64 -3.02 -15.89
C SER A 2 3.95 -4.48 -15.55
N ASN A 3 5.14 -4.94 -15.92
CA ASN A 3 5.53 -6.34 -15.71
C ASN A 3 6.17 -6.48 -14.32
N ILE A 4 5.56 -7.29 -13.45
CA ILE A 4 6.09 -7.55 -12.10
C ILE A 4 7.53 -8.08 -12.13
N TYR A 5 7.91 -8.80 -13.18
CA TYR A 5 9.28 -9.30 -13.35
C TYR A 5 10.28 -8.20 -13.71
N GLN A 6 9.86 -7.12 -14.40
CA GLN A 6 10.70 -5.92 -14.58
C GLN A 6 10.87 -5.17 -13.26
N ALA A 7 9.80 -5.03 -12.48
CA ALA A 7 9.86 -4.42 -11.16
C ALA A 7 10.82 -5.18 -10.23
N ILE A 8 10.76 -6.52 -10.25
CA ILE A 8 11.72 -7.36 -9.53
C ILE A 8 13.15 -7.15 -10.05
N ALA A 9 13.36 -7.04 -11.37
CA ALA A 9 14.69 -6.82 -11.95
C ALA A 9 15.34 -5.49 -11.49
N ASN A 10 14.53 -4.50 -11.10
CA ASN A 10 15.02 -3.22 -10.58
C ASN A 10 15.53 -3.28 -9.13
N LEU A 11 15.34 -4.39 -8.41
CA LEU A 11 15.89 -4.55 -7.05
C LEU A 11 17.41 -4.72 -7.09
N ASP A 12 18.17 -4.12 -6.17
CA ASP A 12 19.63 -4.24 -6.17
C ASP A 12 20.13 -5.63 -5.74
N SER A 13 19.39 -6.32 -4.88
CA SER A 13 19.80 -7.61 -4.32
C SER A 13 19.28 -8.80 -5.12
N ASN A 14 20.19 -9.68 -5.56
CA ASN A 14 19.83 -10.94 -6.23
C ASN A 14 19.07 -11.91 -5.32
N GLU A 15 19.30 -11.88 -4.01
CA GLU A 15 18.55 -12.70 -3.05
C GLU A 15 17.09 -12.26 -2.95
N GLU A 16 16.86 -10.95 -2.86
CA GLU A 16 15.50 -10.37 -2.83
C GLU A 16 14.74 -10.70 -4.12
N ARG A 17 15.42 -10.60 -5.28
CA ARG A 17 14.85 -10.98 -6.59
C ARG A 17 14.40 -12.44 -6.61
N THR A 18 15.25 -13.33 -6.12
CA THR A 18 15.00 -14.78 -6.15
C THR A 18 13.87 -15.14 -5.18
N ALA A 19 13.87 -14.56 -3.98
CA ALA A 19 12.83 -14.79 -2.99
C ALA A 19 11.44 -14.33 -3.48
N LEU A 20 11.34 -13.14 -4.11
CA LEU A 20 10.08 -12.65 -4.68
C LEU A 20 9.58 -13.53 -5.83
N ARG A 21 10.49 -13.98 -6.70
CA ARG A 21 10.12 -14.91 -7.79
C ARG A 21 9.53 -16.20 -7.24
N ILE A 22 10.19 -16.81 -6.25
CA ILE A 22 9.70 -18.04 -5.60
C ILE A 22 8.36 -17.77 -4.92
N PHE A 23 8.22 -16.65 -4.23
CA PHE A 23 6.99 -16.28 -3.55
C PHE A 23 5.79 -16.17 -4.50
N PHE A 24 5.95 -15.49 -5.64
CA PHE A 24 4.90 -15.35 -6.63
C PHE A 24 4.59 -16.65 -7.38
N ILE A 25 5.57 -17.56 -7.52
CA ILE A 25 5.35 -18.91 -8.05
C ILE A 25 4.48 -19.72 -7.08
N GLN A 26 4.78 -19.65 -5.78
CA GLN A 26 4.02 -20.36 -4.75
C GLN A 26 2.64 -19.74 -4.51
N ASN A 27 2.50 -18.43 -4.70
CA ASN A 27 1.30 -17.66 -4.39
C ASN A 27 0.82 -16.84 -5.61
N PRO A 28 0.19 -17.49 -6.60
CA PRO A 28 -0.26 -16.81 -7.82
C PRO A 28 -1.32 -15.72 -7.55
N LYS A 29 -2.13 -15.86 -6.48
CA LYS A 29 -3.11 -14.83 -6.09
C LYS A 29 -2.44 -13.51 -5.70
N GLN A 30 -1.39 -13.57 -4.88
CA GLN A 30 -0.64 -12.38 -4.49
C GLN A 30 0.09 -11.74 -5.65
N ARG A 31 0.52 -12.54 -6.64
CA ARG A 31 1.08 -12.01 -7.88
C ARG A 31 0.06 -11.12 -8.61
N THR A 32 -1.18 -11.58 -8.76
CA THR A 32 -2.24 -10.81 -9.42
C THR A 32 -2.55 -9.51 -8.66
N GLU A 33 -2.63 -9.57 -7.33
CA GLU A 33 -2.81 -8.36 -6.51
C GLU A 33 -1.65 -7.37 -6.68
N ALA A 34 -0.41 -7.85 -6.65
CA ALA A 34 0.75 -7.01 -6.89
C ALA A 34 0.75 -6.40 -8.30
N GLU A 35 0.38 -7.16 -9.34
CA GLU A 35 0.23 -6.66 -10.71
C GLU A 35 -0.85 -5.56 -10.83
N LEU A 36 -1.86 -5.55 -9.97
CA LEU A 36 -2.88 -4.50 -9.90
C LEU A 36 -2.40 -3.26 -9.13
N ILE A 37 -1.48 -3.43 -8.17
CA ILE A 37 -0.93 -2.33 -7.35
C ILE A 37 0.22 -1.63 -8.07
N LEU A 38 1.05 -2.35 -8.83
CA LEU A 38 2.20 -1.78 -9.54
C LEU A 38 1.88 -0.52 -10.38
N PRO A 39 0.75 -0.43 -11.13
CA PRO A 39 0.38 0.77 -11.87
C PRO A 39 -0.06 1.94 -11.00
N THR A 40 -0.39 1.70 -9.73
CA THR A 40 -0.78 2.75 -8.77
C THR A 40 0.42 3.44 -8.13
N CYS A 41 1.59 2.78 -8.16
CA CYS A 41 2.85 3.38 -7.74
C CYS A 41 3.28 4.43 -8.77
N SER A 42 3.60 5.63 -8.30
CA SER A 42 4.01 6.75 -9.16
C SER A 42 5.50 6.72 -9.49
N SER A 43 6.29 6.01 -8.68
CA SER A 43 7.75 5.99 -8.76
C SER A 43 8.31 4.57 -8.60
N ASN A 44 9.48 4.32 -9.21
CA ASN A 44 10.20 3.05 -9.04
C ASN A 44 10.59 2.78 -7.58
N GLU A 45 10.85 3.84 -6.79
CA GLU A 45 11.15 3.73 -5.36
C GLU A 45 9.97 3.17 -4.56
N GLU A 46 8.73 3.59 -4.88
CA GLU A 46 7.52 3.06 -4.26
C GLU A 46 7.30 1.59 -4.63
N VAL A 47 7.58 1.23 -5.88
CA VAL A 47 7.52 -0.16 -6.35
C VAL A 47 8.52 -1.03 -5.59
N VAL A 48 9.76 -0.57 -5.42
CA VAL A 48 10.80 -1.28 -4.66
C VAL A 48 10.42 -1.40 -3.19
N ALA A 49 9.87 -0.35 -2.59
CA ALA A 49 9.39 -0.36 -1.20
C ALA A 49 8.26 -1.40 -1.02
N PHE A 50 7.27 -1.42 -1.92
CA PHE A 50 6.19 -2.40 -1.94
C PHE A 50 6.71 -3.85 -2.01
N LEU A 51 7.63 -4.12 -2.94
CA LEU A 51 8.24 -5.44 -3.10
C LEU A 51 9.04 -5.88 -1.86
N LYS A 52 9.80 -4.98 -1.23
CA LYS A 52 10.51 -5.25 0.02
C LYS A 52 9.58 -5.51 1.19
N GLU A 53 8.43 -4.85 1.21
CA GLU A 53 7.43 -5.07 2.24
C GLU A 53 6.76 -6.44 2.10
N LEU A 54 6.43 -6.86 0.87
CA LEU A 54 5.94 -8.22 0.59
C LEU A 54 6.91 -9.28 1.14
N LEU A 55 8.22 -9.12 0.92
CA LEU A 55 9.24 -10.02 1.46
C LEU A 55 9.25 -10.11 2.99
N LYS A 56 8.90 -9.03 3.70
CA LYS A 56 8.76 -9.05 5.17
C LYS A 56 7.55 -9.87 5.61
N TYR A 57 6.49 -9.94 4.82
CA TYR A 57 5.33 -10.79 5.10
C TYR A 57 5.60 -12.28 4.81
N VAL A 58 6.49 -12.59 3.85
CA VAL A 58 6.92 -13.98 3.56
C VAL A 58 7.82 -14.53 4.65
N LYS A 59 8.67 -13.68 5.24
CA LYS A 59 9.43 -14.07 6.43
C LYS A 59 8.45 -14.14 7.61
N PRO A 60 8.26 -15.30 8.27
CA PRO A 60 7.41 -15.35 9.45
C PRO A 60 7.89 -14.30 10.45
N ALA A 61 7.02 -13.34 10.72
CA ALA A 61 7.34 -12.15 11.47
C ALA A 61 7.81 -12.48 12.88
N GLN A 62 9.04 -12.05 13.19
CA GLN A 62 9.21 -11.26 14.40
C GLN A 62 8.45 -9.94 14.14
N LYS A 63 7.31 -9.81 14.82
CA LYS A 63 6.29 -8.76 14.73
C LYS A 63 6.85 -7.35 14.47
N THR A 64 6.33 -6.63 13.48
CA THR A 64 6.03 -5.19 13.60
C THR A 64 4.96 -4.79 12.57
N HIS A 65 3.84 -4.28 13.08
CA HIS A 65 2.78 -3.62 12.33
C HIS A 65 3.36 -2.50 11.46
N SER A 66 3.18 -2.56 10.15
CA SER A 66 3.31 -1.39 9.28
C SER A 66 1.97 -1.12 8.62
N ARG A 67 1.43 0.07 8.91
CA ARG A 67 0.13 0.56 8.43
C ARG A 67 0.27 0.87 6.94
N TYR A 68 -0.35 0.05 6.08
CA TYR A 68 -0.51 0.43 4.68
C TYR A 68 -1.39 1.68 4.55
N CYS A 69 -0.99 2.51 3.59
CA CYS A 69 -1.47 3.84 3.25
C CYS A 69 -3.00 3.96 3.14
N ARG A 70 -3.60 4.82 3.96
CA ARG A 70 -4.94 5.37 3.75
C ARG A 70 -4.81 6.80 3.24
N ALA A 71 -4.56 6.94 1.94
CA ALA A 71 -4.63 8.23 1.25
C ALA A 71 -5.73 8.16 0.19
N THR A 72 -6.97 8.44 0.60
CA THR A 72 -8.03 8.85 -0.32
C THR A 72 -8.44 10.28 0.01
N ARG A 73 -8.05 11.20 -0.89
CA ARG A 73 -8.62 12.54 -1.06
C ARG A 73 -10.12 12.44 -1.36
N LEU A 74 -10.96 13.11 -0.58
CA LEU A 74 -12.20 13.76 -1.02
C LEU A 74 -12.31 15.06 -0.19
N SER A 75 -12.02 16.25 -0.73
CA SER A 75 -12.83 17.09 -1.62
C SER A 75 -13.97 17.85 -0.91
N SER A 76 -14.03 19.17 -1.18
CA SER A 76 -15.20 20.07 -1.13
C SER A 76 -15.53 20.87 0.15
N LYS A 77 -15.04 22.12 0.15
CA LYS A 77 -15.81 23.40 0.13
C LYS A 77 -17.16 23.48 0.88
N ARG A 78 -17.21 24.35 1.92
CA ARG A 78 -18.09 25.54 2.14
C ARG A 78 -18.17 25.78 3.67
N ALA A 79 -17.75 26.93 4.21
CA ALA A 79 -18.52 28.19 4.30
C ALA A 79 -19.90 27.94 4.93
N LYS A 80 -20.43 28.64 5.93
CA LYS A 80 -20.15 29.90 6.64
C LYS A 80 -21.37 30.04 7.57
N THR A 81 -21.22 30.57 8.79
CA THR A 81 -22.31 31.20 9.61
C THR A 81 -23.51 30.27 9.95
N ASP A 82 -24.34 30.44 10.97
CA ASP A 82 -24.74 31.60 11.75
C ASP A 82 -25.29 31.15 13.12
N HIS A 83 -25.72 32.16 13.90
CA HIS A 83 -26.28 32.15 15.23
C HIS A 83 -27.54 31.29 15.47
N ASP A 84 -27.87 31.30 16.76
CA ASP A 84 -29.15 31.06 17.44
C ASP A 84 -29.43 29.62 17.88
N LYS A 85 -30.03 29.30 19.03
CA LYS A 85 -30.32 29.85 20.37
C LYS A 85 -31.25 28.78 20.99
N ILE A 86 -31.52 28.90 22.29
CA ILE A 86 -32.65 28.33 23.03
C ILE A 86 -32.37 27.01 23.77
N ASP A 87 -32.25 27.23 25.09
CA ASP A 87 -32.87 26.55 26.24
C ASP A 87 -33.37 25.10 26.10
N ASP A 88 -33.06 24.25 27.09
CA ASP A 88 -34.10 23.71 27.99
C ASP A 88 -33.49 22.99 29.21
N GLU A 89 -33.91 23.48 30.38
CA GLU A 89 -34.26 22.78 31.63
C GLU A 89 -33.83 21.31 31.83
N SER A 90 -33.19 21.00 32.98
CA SER A 90 -33.42 19.73 33.70
C SER A 90 -32.93 19.82 35.15
N GLN A 91 -33.93 19.97 36.03
CA GLN A 91 -34.14 19.48 37.40
C GLN A 91 -32.94 19.09 38.27
#